data_AF-A0A5K1G5M3-F1
#
_entry.id   AF-A0A5K1G5M3-F1
#
_cell.length_a   1.000
_cell.length_b   1.000
_cell.length_c   1.000
_cell.angle_alpha   90.00
_cell.angle_beta   90.00
_cell.angle_gamma   90.00
#
_symmetry.space_group_name_H-M   'P 1'
#
loop_
_entity.id
_entity.type
_entity.pdbx_description
1 polymer ?
#
loop_
_entity_poly.entity_id
_entity_poly.type
_entity_poly.pdbx_seq_one_letter_code
_entity_poly.pdbx_strand_id
1 'polypeptide(L)' 'DLDLRGILSECENRGITFDELLTVPEQDEWVYSDGKSTTCVVFILEMYKAAGLFEPMSSSIQVTEFT' A
#
# COMPACT_ATOMS: atom_id res chain seq x y z
N ASP A 1 -16.01 5.95 -5.85
CA ASP A 1 -14.66 5.64 -6.34
C ASP A 1 -13.68 5.69 -5.19
N LEU A 2 -12.78 4.72 -5.12
CA LEU A 2 -11.60 4.74 -4.25
C LEU A 2 -10.45 5.45 -4.98
N ASP A 3 -10.73 6.62 -5.56
CA ASP A 3 -9.68 7.46 -6.13
C ASP A 3 -8.85 8.08 -4.99
N LEU A 4 -7.72 8.69 -5.33
CA LEU A 4 -6.85 9.32 -4.33
C LEU A 4 -7.60 10.29 -3.41
N ARG A 5 -8.60 11.02 -3.94
CA ARG A 5 -9.41 11.96 -3.15
C ARG A 5 -10.29 11.23 -2.13
N GLY A 6 -10.93 10.13 -2.53
CA GLY A 6 -11.69 9.27 -1.63
C GLY A 6 -10.83 8.68 -0.53
N ILE A 7 -9.61 8.24 -0.86
CA ILE A 7 -8.64 7.71 0.12
C ILE A 7 -8.24 8.79 1.13
N LEU A 8 -7.88 9.99 0.66
CA LEU A 8 -7.52 11.11 1.53
C LEU A 8 -8.67 11.54 2.45
N SER A 9 -9.89 11.60 1.93
CA SER A 9 -11.08 11.91 2.74
C SER A 9 -11.32 10.86 3.83
N GLU A 10 -11.07 9.59 3.54
CA GLU A 10 -11.21 8.52 4.53
C GLU A 10 -10.11 8.57 5.60
N CYS A 11 -8.86 8.89 5.22
CA CYS A 11 -7.79 9.16 6.18
C CYS A 11 -8.18 10.28 7.16
N GLU A 12 -8.68 11.41 6.64
CA GLU A 12 -9.16 12.53 7.46
C GLU A 12 -10.30 12.12 8.39
N ASN A 13 -11.30 11.38 7.89
CA ASN A 13 -12.41 10.88 8.69
C ASN A 13 -11.95 9.96 9.83
N ARG A 14 -10.85 9.22 9.63
CA ARG A 14 -10.27 8.31 10.62
C ARG A 14 -9.23 8.98 11.52
N GLY A 15 -8.88 10.24 11.27
CA GLY A 15 -7.87 10.96 12.03
C GLY A 15 -6.46 10.41 11.87
N ILE A 16 -6.17 9.78 10.73
CA ILE A 16 -4.84 9.28 10.37
C ILE A 16 -4.29 10.07 9.19
N THR A 17 -2.97 10.14 9.08
CA THR A 17 -2.33 10.72 7.91
C THR A 17 -2.28 9.73 6.74
N PHE A 18 -2.03 10.26 5.54
CA PHE A 18 -1.85 9.41 4.37
C PHE A 18 -0.56 8.57 4.47
N ASP A 19 0.51 9.12 5.03
CA ASP A 19 1.75 8.36 5.31
C ASP A 19 1.52 7.23 6.32
N GLU A 20 0.74 7.45 7.39
CA GLU A 20 0.38 6.38 8.32
C GLU A 20 -0.36 5.23 7.61
N LEU A 21 -1.31 5.54 6.71
CA LEU A 21 -1.99 4.55 5.87
C LEU A 21 -0.99 3.73 5.03
N LEU A 22 0.02 4.38 4.46
CA LEU A 22 1.03 3.69 3.65
C LEU A 22 1.92 2.75 4.47
N THR A 23 2.11 3.01 5.77
CA THR A 23 2.92 2.18 6.68
C THR A 23 2.17 0.97 7.26
N VAL A 24 0.83 0.90 7.10
CA VAL A 24 0.03 -0.20 7.65
C VAL A 24 0.57 -1.60 7.28
N PRO A 25 1.01 -1.87 6.04
CA PRO A 25 1.55 -3.18 5.69
C PRO A 25 2.83 -3.57 6.45
N GLU A 26 3.59 -2.60 6.99
CA GLU A 26 4.80 -2.85 7.77
C GLU A 26 4.50 -3.36 9.19
N GLN A 27 3.25 -3.18 9.64
CA GLN A 27 2.76 -3.64 10.95
C GLN A 27 2.18 -5.06 10.89
N ASP A 28 2.40 -5.78 9.78
CA ASP A 28 1.95 -7.16 9.66
C ASP A 28 2.76 -8.10 10.57
N GLU A 29 2.06 -8.72 11.52
CA GLU A 29 2.62 -9.72 12.43
C GLU A 29 2.32 -11.16 11.96
N TRP A 30 1.76 -11.34 10.78
CA TRP A 30 1.50 -12.67 10.22
C TRP A 30 2.80 -13.42 9.94
N VAL A 31 2.87 -14.67 10.39
CA VAL A 31 4.02 -15.56 10.18
C VAL A 31 3.53 -16.82 9.46
N TYR A 32 4.06 -17.05 8.25
CA TYR A 32 3.82 -18.25 7.46
C TYR A 32 4.68 -19.42 7.97
N SER A 33 4.43 -20.63 7.48
CA SER A 33 5.19 -21.84 7.88
C SER A 33 6.69 -21.75 7.60
N ASP A 34 7.10 -20.89 6.68
CA ASP A 34 8.47 -20.62 6.25
C ASP A 34 9.03 -19.29 6.76
N GLY A 35 8.26 -18.51 7.53
CA GLY A 35 8.70 -17.26 8.16
C GLY A 35 7.80 -16.07 7.86
N LYS A 36 8.30 -14.85 8.13
CA LYS A 36 7.62 -13.62 7.74
C LYS A 36 7.81 -13.41 6.24
N SER A 37 6.74 -12.99 5.55
CA SER A 37 6.80 -12.63 4.14
C SER A 37 6.49 -11.16 3.94
N THR A 38 7.16 -10.52 2.97
CA THR A 38 6.86 -9.15 2.54
C THR A 38 5.81 -9.09 1.43
N THR A 39 5.17 -10.22 1.09
CA THR A 39 4.10 -10.34 0.08
C THR A 39 3.01 -9.28 0.28
N CYS A 40 2.60 -9.04 1.53
CA CYS A 40 1.54 -8.10 1.87
C CYS A 40 1.88 -6.65 1.50
N VAL A 41 3.15 -6.25 1.66
CA VAL A 41 3.63 -4.91 1.29
C VAL A 41 3.61 -4.74 -0.23
N VAL A 42 4.09 -5.74 -0.98
CA VAL A 42 4.09 -5.72 -2.44
C VAL A 42 2.67 -5.64 -3.00
N PHE A 43 1.76 -6.48 -2.49
CA PHE A 43 0.36 -6.50 -2.91
C PHE A 43 -0.34 -5.16 -2.70
N ILE A 44 -0.16 -4.53 -1.54
CA ILE A 44 -0.76 -3.22 -1.24
C ILE A 44 -0.17 -2.11 -2.11
N LEU A 45 1.15 -2.12 -2.32
CA LEU A 45 1.80 -1.15 -3.22
C LEU A 45 1.33 -1.32 -4.68
N GLU A 46 1.05 -2.55 -5.12
CA GLU A 46 0.46 -2.81 -6.44
C GLU A 46 -0.96 -2.22 -6.55
N MET A 47 -1.78 -2.34 -5.49
CA MET A 47 -3.09 -1.70 -5.44
C MET A 47 -3.01 -0.18 -5.50
N TYR A 48 -2.09 0.45 -4.76
CA TYR A 48 -1.88 1.90 -4.82
C TYR A 48 -1.41 2.37 -6.20
N LYS A 49 -0.54 1.59 -6.84
CA LYS A 49 -0.10 1.86 -8.21
C LYS A 49 -1.25 1.77 -9.20
N ALA A 50 -2.08 0.73 -9.12
CA ALA A 50 -3.24 0.54 -9.99
C ALA A 50 -4.30 1.63 -9.82
N ALA A 51 -4.46 2.17 -8.61
CA ALA A 51 -5.34 3.30 -8.32
C ALA A 51 -4.75 4.67 -8.76
N GLY A 52 -3.55 4.69 -9.34
CA GLY A 52 -2.93 5.90 -9.89
C GLY A 52 -2.26 6.81 -8.85
N LEU A 53 -2.06 6.34 -7.62
CA LEU A 53 -1.51 7.16 -6.54
C LEU A 53 -0.05 7.58 -6.78
N PHE A 54 0.66 6.86 -7.66
CA PHE A 54 2.05 7.13 -7.98
C PHE A 54 2.26 7.85 -9.31
N GLU A 55 1.21 8.22 -10.04
CA GLU A 55 1.38 8.96 -11.30
C GLU A 55 1.99 10.35 -11.04
N PRO A 56 2.94 10.83 -11.87
CA PRO A 56 3.43 10.21 -13.11
C PRO A 56 4.61 9.23 -12.92
N MET A 57 5.05 9.01 -11.68
CA MET A 57 6.23 8.19 -11.34
C MET A 57 5.95 6.68 -11.32
N SER A 58 4.72 6.24 -11.61
CA SER A 58 4.29 4.84 -11.60
C SER A 58 5.21 3.90 -12.38
N SER A 59 5.77 4.37 -13.50
CA SER A 59 6.73 3.62 -14.33
C SER A 59 8.07 3.34 -13.65
N SER A 60 8.47 4.16 -12.68
CA SER A 60 9.72 4.02 -11.92
C SER A 60 9.59 3.13 -10.68
N ILE A 61 8.38 2.71 -10.32
CA ILE A 61 8.10 1.90 -9.13
C ILE A 61 7.85 0.45 -9.57
N GLN A 62 8.72 -0.46 -9.17
CA GLN A 62 8.55 -1.90 -9.39
C GLN A 62 7.93 -2.52 -8.13
N VAL A 63 6.83 -3.24 -8.31
CA VAL A 63 6.03 -3.89 -7.25
C VAL A 63 5.84 -5.37 -7.59
N THR A 64 6.92 -6.03 -7.96
CA THR A 64 6.96 -7.48 -8.19
C THR A 64 7.50 -8.17 -6.95
N GLU A 65 6.81 -9.20 -6.49
CA GLU A 65 7.32 -10.08 -5.43
C GLU A 65 8.52 -10.88 -5.98
N PHE A 66 9.59 -11.02 -5.18
CA PHE A 66 10.67 -11.94 -5.52
C PHE A 66 10.13 -13.37 -5.37
N THR A 67 9.84 -14.03 -6.50
CA THR A 67 9.52 -15.47 -6.57
C THR A 67 10.75 -16.35 -6.39
#